data_AF-A0A4R3LC39-F1
#
_entry.id   AF-A0A4R3LC39-F1
#
_cell.length_a   1.000
_cell.length_b   1.000
_cell.length_c   1.000
_cell.angle_alpha   90.00
_cell.angle_beta   90.00
_cell.angle_gamma   90.00
#
_symmetry.space_group_name_H-M   'P 1'
#
loop_
_entity.id
_entity.type
_entity.pdbx_description
1 polymer ?
#
loop_
_entity_poly.entity_id
_entity_poly.type
_entity_poly.pdbx_seq_one_letter_code
_entity_poly.pdbx_strand_id
1 'polypeptide(L)'
;MIITEQEYKNSKKLVTQYEENEKNQIHALKEKGLTEEQINFVLSPSRHHHEQVKWEIEEYERYQKGDFSNISHAAGIGRLLVALRIYKRCTQSELAKRLGVSQAQVSKDERNEYHNVSHNKMLQVLQALEMDFQIIPQDLAAGKVDPIEMKKK
;
A
#
# COMPACT_ATOMS: atom_id res chain seq x y z
N MET A 1 3.07 -3.88 3.74
CA MET A 1 2.45 -3.52 2.44
C MET A 1 1.99 -4.79 1.77
N ILE A 2 0.75 -4.80 1.26
CA ILE A 2 0.22 -5.86 0.40
C ILE A 2 0.72 -5.65 -1.02
N ILE A 3 1.35 -6.67 -1.60
CA ILE A 3 2.02 -6.59 -2.91
C ILE A 3 1.24 -7.38 -3.96
N THR A 4 0.63 -8.51 -3.57
CA THR A 4 -0.02 -9.43 -4.51
C THR A 4 -1.53 -9.50 -4.29
N GLU A 5 -2.23 -9.90 -5.36
CA GLU A 5 -3.68 -10.16 -5.29
C GLU A 5 -4.02 -11.28 -4.31
N GLN A 6 -3.13 -12.26 -4.14
CA GLN A 6 -3.34 -13.35 -3.19
C GLN A 6 -3.21 -12.87 -1.74
N GLU A 7 -2.20 -12.05 -1.45
CA GLU A 7 -2.05 -11.38 -0.14
C GLU A 7 -3.27 -10.50 0.14
N TYR A 8 -3.73 -9.69 -0.82
CA TYR A 8 -4.95 -8.89 -0.68
C TYR A 8 -6.18 -9.72 -0.30
N LYS A 9 -6.44 -10.81 -1.04
CA LYS A 9 -7.56 -11.71 -0.76
C LYS A 9 -7.44 -12.38 0.61
N ASN A 10 -6.24 -12.78 1.01
CA ASN A 10 -6.00 -13.41 2.30
C ASN A 10 -6.17 -12.40 3.44
N SER A 11 -5.65 -11.19 3.30
CA SER A 11 -5.79 -10.11 4.29
C SER A 11 -7.25 -9.73 4.51
N LYS A 12 -8.06 -9.65 3.44
CA LYS A 12 -9.51 -9.38 3.59
C LYS A 12 -10.22 -10.49 4.38
N LYS A 13 -9.90 -11.76 4.10
CA LYS A 13 -10.45 -12.89 4.87
C LYS A 13 -10.01 -12.83 6.33
N LEU A 14 -8.74 -12.53 6.59
CA LEU A 14 -8.19 -12.43 7.93
C LEU A 14 -8.87 -11.31 8.74
N VAL A 15 -9.10 -10.15 8.13
CA VAL A 15 -9.81 -9.03 8.75
C VAL A 15 -11.23 -9.43 9.15
N THR A 16 -11.98 -10.08 8.25
CA THR A 16 -13.33 -10.55 8.57
C THR A 16 -13.32 -11.56 9.71
N GLN A 17 -12.42 -12.55 9.67
CA GLN A 17 -12.30 -13.56 10.72
C GLN A 17 -11.90 -12.94 12.07
N TYR A 18 -11.01 -11.94 12.06
CA TYR A 18 -10.61 -11.24 13.27
C TYR A 18 -11.79 -10.51 13.91
N GLU A 19 -12.60 -9.80 13.13
CA GLU A 19 -13.77 -9.06 13.65
C GLU A 19 -14.83 -9.99 14.25
N GLU A 20 -15.01 -11.18 13.70
CA GLU A 20 -15.88 -12.21 14.27
C GLU A 20 -15.29 -12.77 15.57
N ASN A 21 -14.01 -13.12 15.57
CA ASN A 21 -13.32 -13.69 16.73
C ASN A 21 -13.21 -12.70 17.89
N GLU A 22 -12.98 -11.42 17.60
CA GLU A 22 -12.87 -10.36 18.61
C GLU A 22 -14.18 -10.22 19.41
N LYS A 23 -15.34 -10.28 18.74
CA LYS A 23 -16.65 -10.25 19.43
C LYS A 23 -16.79 -11.39 20.43
N ASN A 24 -16.40 -12.60 20.03
CA ASN A 24 -16.44 -13.77 20.89
C ASN A 24 -15.45 -13.65 22.06
N GLN A 25 -14.26 -13.11 21.82
CA GLN A 25 -13.26 -12.85 22.87
C GLN A 25 -13.75 -11.81 23.88
N ILE A 26 -14.33 -10.70 23.42
CA ILE A 26 -14.92 -9.68 24.30
C ILE A 26 -15.99 -10.32 25.20
N HIS A 27 -16.88 -11.13 24.63
CA HIS A 27 -17.91 -11.82 25.40
C HIS A 27 -17.32 -12.73 26.48
N ALA A 28 -16.39 -13.62 26.10
CA ALA A 28 -15.74 -14.55 27.02
C ALA A 28 -14.93 -13.85 28.13
N LEU A 29 -14.33 -12.69 27.85
CA LEU A 29 -13.61 -11.89 28.85
C LEU A 29 -14.57 -11.19 29.81
N LYS A 30 -15.72 -10.70 29.33
CA LYS A 30 -16.79 -10.15 30.19
C LYS A 30 -17.34 -11.21 31.14
N GLU A 31 -17.58 -12.43 30.67
CA GLU A 31 -18.03 -13.54 31.52
C GLU A 31 -17.01 -13.91 32.62
N LYS A 32 -15.72 -13.71 32.35
CA LYS A 32 -14.65 -13.86 33.34
C LYS A 32 -14.53 -12.69 34.33
N GLY A 33 -15.43 -11.71 34.24
CA GLY A 33 -15.50 -10.57 35.17
C GLY A 33 -14.49 -9.46 34.88
N LEU A 34 -13.86 -9.43 33.70
CA LEU A 34 -12.96 -8.34 33.33
C LEU A 34 -13.76 -7.06 33.06
N THR A 35 -13.19 -5.92 33.47
CA THR A 35 -13.72 -4.60 33.14
C THR A 35 -13.44 -4.24 31.68
N GLU A 36 -14.17 -3.27 31.14
CA GLU A 36 -13.95 -2.82 29.76
C GLU A 36 -12.55 -2.26 29.53
N GLU A 37 -11.96 -1.61 30.53
CA GLU A 37 -10.59 -1.10 30.46
C GLU A 37 -9.56 -2.24 30.35
N GLN A 38 -9.73 -3.30 31.16
CA GLN A 38 -8.88 -4.49 31.10
C GLN A 38 -9.02 -5.23 29.76
N ILE A 39 -10.25 -5.35 29.25
CA ILE A 39 -10.52 -5.95 27.94
C ILE A 39 -9.84 -5.13 26.83
N ASN A 40 -9.98 -3.80 26.87
CA ASN A 40 -9.33 -2.93 25.89
C ASN A 40 -7.80 -3.05 25.95
N PHE A 41 -7.21 -3.08 27.14
CA PHE A 41 -5.78 -3.27 27.30
C PHE A 41 -5.30 -4.60 26.71
N VAL A 42 -5.97 -5.71 27.05
CA VAL A 42 -5.65 -7.06 26.55
C VAL A 42 -5.76 -7.16 25.03
N LEU A 43 -6.80 -6.56 24.45
CA LEU A 43 -7.05 -6.62 23.00
C LEU A 43 -6.27 -5.57 22.20
N SER A 44 -5.69 -4.56 22.86
CA SER A 44 -5.00 -3.45 22.20
C SER A 44 -3.91 -3.87 21.20
N PRO A 45 -3.05 -4.88 21.47
CA PRO A 45 -2.01 -5.26 20.52
C PRO A 45 -2.62 -5.88 19.25
N SER A 46 -3.63 -6.73 19.42
CA SER A 46 -4.31 -7.38 18.31
C SER A 46 -5.12 -6.39 17.47
N ARG A 47 -5.77 -5.41 18.10
CA ARG A 47 -6.45 -4.31 17.41
C ARG A 47 -5.49 -3.47 16.59
N HIS A 48 -4.35 -3.10 17.15
CA HIS A 48 -3.36 -2.31 16.42
C HIS A 48 -2.84 -3.05 15.18
N HIS A 49 -2.56 -4.35 15.32
CA HIS A 49 -2.17 -5.17 14.18
C HIS A 49 -3.28 -5.26 13.12
N HIS A 50 -4.53 -5.45 13.54
CA HIS A 50 -5.68 -5.50 12.65
C HIS A 50 -5.93 -4.18 11.90
N GLU A 51 -5.81 -3.05 12.61
CA GLU A 51 -5.87 -1.72 12.00
C GLU A 51 -4.80 -1.59 10.93
N GLN A 52 -3.54 -1.94 11.22
CA GLN A 52 -2.47 -1.92 10.22
C GLN A 52 -2.83 -2.72 8.97
N VAL A 53 -3.39 -3.93 9.11
CA VAL A 53 -3.80 -4.74 7.96
C VAL A 53 -4.91 -4.07 7.15
N LYS A 54 -5.88 -3.41 7.81
CA LYS A 54 -6.90 -2.60 7.12
C LYS A 54 -6.29 -1.46 6.30
N TRP A 55 -5.35 -0.72 6.89
CA TRP A 55 -4.62 0.34 6.19
C TRP A 55 -3.90 -0.19 4.94
N GLU A 56 -3.25 -1.36 5.03
CA GLU A 56 -2.58 -1.97 3.88
C GLU A 56 -3.56 -2.43 2.78
N ILE A 57 -4.76 -2.90 3.15
CA ILE A 57 -5.83 -3.25 2.20
C ILE A 57 -6.30 -2.00 1.45
N GLU A 58 -6.61 -0.92 2.19
CA GLU A 58 -7.05 0.36 1.61
C GLU A 58 -6.01 0.94 0.66
N GLU A 59 -4.73 0.85 1.05
CA GLU A 59 -3.62 1.28 0.20
C GLU A 59 -3.55 0.47 -1.11
N TYR A 60 -3.64 -0.86 -1.04
CA TYR A 60 -3.67 -1.70 -2.23
C TYR A 60 -4.84 -1.36 -3.15
N GLU A 61 -6.03 -1.12 -2.58
CA GLU A 61 -7.22 -0.70 -3.33
C GLU A 61 -7.07 0.69 -3.98
N ARG A 62 -6.34 1.61 -3.34
CA ARG A 62 -5.99 2.90 -3.94
C ARG A 62 -5.05 2.73 -5.12
N TYR A 63 -4.01 1.90 -5.01
CA TYR A 63 -3.10 1.61 -6.11
C TYR A 63 -3.81 0.97 -7.30
N GLN A 64 -4.74 0.05 -7.04
CA GLN A 64 -5.60 -0.53 -8.05
C GLN A 64 -6.43 0.50 -8.84
N LYS A 65 -6.75 1.65 -8.22
CA LYS A 65 -7.48 2.78 -8.82
C LYS A 65 -6.57 3.84 -9.43
N GLY A 66 -5.25 3.70 -9.29
CA GLY A 66 -4.27 4.67 -9.77
C GLY A 66 -4.08 5.88 -8.85
N ASP A 67 -4.53 5.80 -7.60
CA ASP A 67 -4.29 6.84 -6.60
C ASP A 67 -2.97 6.59 -5.86
N PHE A 68 -1.96 7.40 -6.20
CA PHE A 68 -0.60 7.33 -5.63
C PHE A 68 -0.29 8.51 -4.69
N SER A 69 -1.29 9.31 -4.31
CA SER A 69 -1.10 10.54 -3.52
C SER A 69 -0.45 10.33 -2.15
N ASN A 70 -0.57 9.14 -1.57
CA ASN A 70 0.09 8.78 -0.32
C ASN A 70 1.60 8.49 -0.45
N ILE A 71 2.15 8.44 -1.68
CA ILE A 71 3.58 8.26 -1.94
C ILE A 71 4.17 9.65 -2.23
N SER A 72 4.55 10.37 -1.19
CA SER A 72 4.85 11.81 -1.28
C SER A 72 6.33 12.20 -1.41
N HIS A 73 7.27 11.26 -1.55
CA HIS A 73 8.71 11.56 -1.53
C HIS A 73 9.55 10.65 -2.46
N ALA A 74 10.72 11.15 -2.90
CA ALA A 74 11.69 10.39 -3.71
C ALA A 74 12.16 9.08 -3.02
N ALA A 75 12.17 9.05 -1.68
CA ALA A 75 12.44 7.84 -0.90
C ALA A 75 11.37 6.74 -1.11
N GLY A 76 10.18 7.09 -1.62
CA GLY A 76 9.08 6.17 -1.93
C GLY A 76 9.08 5.66 -3.37
N ILE A 77 10.12 5.93 -4.18
CA ILE A 77 10.13 5.55 -5.60
C ILE A 77 10.00 4.03 -5.80
N GLY A 78 10.60 3.23 -4.94
CA GLY A 78 10.49 1.78 -5.03
C GLY A 78 9.09 1.28 -4.69
N ARG A 79 8.44 1.87 -3.68
CA ARG A 79 7.02 1.63 -3.39
C ARG A 79 6.12 2.06 -4.55
N LEU A 80 6.46 3.18 -5.20
CA LEU A 80 5.77 3.61 -6.42
C LEU A 80 5.87 2.56 -7.53
N LEU A 81 7.04 1.96 -7.79
CA LEU A 81 7.18 0.89 -8.78
C LEU A 81 6.23 -0.29 -8.51
N VAL A 82 6.09 -0.69 -7.24
CA VAL A 82 5.14 -1.75 -6.84
C VAL A 82 3.70 -1.29 -7.08
N ALA A 83 3.35 -0.07 -6.67
CA ALA A 83 2.03 0.50 -6.88
C ALA A 83 1.66 0.60 -8.38
N LEU A 84 2.60 1.02 -9.23
CA LEU A 84 2.41 1.07 -10.69
C LEU A 84 2.18 -0.32 -11.28
N ARG A 85 2.90 -1.36 -10.79
CA ARG A 85 2.65 -2.74 -11.21
C ARG A 85 1.23 -3.18 -10.86
N ILE A 86 0.80 -2.91 -9.62
CA ILE A 86 -0.56 -3.24 -9.15
C ILE A 86 -1.61 -2.54 -10.01
N TYR A 87 -1.43 -1.25 -10.27
CA TYR A 87 -2.29 -0.45 -11.15
C TYR A 87 -2.42 -1.07 -12.56
N LYS A 88 -1.29 -1.47 -13.15
CA LYS A 88 -1.23 -2.14 -14.47
C LYS A 88 -1.76 -3.57 -14.47
N ARG A 89 -2.19 -4.12 -13.32
CA ARG A 89 -2.63 -5.52 -13.17
C ARG A 89 -1.58 -6.54 -13.63
N CYS A 90 -0.32 -6.15 -13.63
CA CYS A 90 0.80 -6.99 -14.05
C CYS A 90 1.21 -7.88 -12.87
N THR A 91 1.28 -9.18 -13.05
CA THR A 91 1.77 -10.11 -12.03
C THR A 91 3.28 -10.05 -11.90
N GLN A 92 3.83 -10.51 -10.77
CA GLN A 92 5.30 -10.61 -10.61
C GLN A 92 5.94 -11.54 -11.65
N SER A 93 5.22 -12.60 -12.07
CA SER A 93 5.69 -13.51 -13.11
C SER A 93 5.74 -12.82 -14.48
N GLU A 94 4.72 -12.03 -14.82
CA GLU A 94 4.71 -11.25 -16.06
C GLU A 94 5.80 -10.18 -16.07
N LEU A 95 5.96 -9.43 -14.97
CA LEU A 95 7.04 -8.45 -14.85
C LEU A 95 8.41 -9.12 -14.98
N ALA A 96 8.60 -10.27 -14.33
CA ALA A 96 9.84 -11.04 -14.44
C ALA A 96 10.15 -11.47 -15.88
N LYS A 97 9.13 -11.93 -16.63
CA LYS A 97 9.26 -12.26 -18.06
C LYS A 97 9.67 -11.05 -18.89
N ARG A 98 9.03 -9.88 -18.66
CA ARG A 98 9.37 -8.63 -19.38
C ARG A 98 10.78 -8.14 -19.06
N LEU A 99 11.26 -8.39 -17.85
CA LEU A 99 12.61 -8.01 -17.39
C LEU A 99 13.70 -9.05 -17.71
N GLY A 100 13.34 -10.24 -18.19
CA GLY A 100 14.29 -11.33 -18.40
C GLY A 100 14.91 -11.89 -17.12
N VAL A 101 14.19 -11.86 -16.00
CA VAL A 101 14.66 -12.35 -14.68
C VAL A 101 13.70 -13.40 -14.10
N SER A 102 14.06 -13.99 -12.94
CA SER A 102 13.17 -14.90 -12.24
C SER A 102 12.09 -14.15 -11.46
N GLN A 103 10.92 -14.78 -11.27
CA GLN A 103 9.87 -14.25 -10.40
C GLN A 103 10.36 -14.05 -8.96
N ALA A 104 11.24 -14.93 -8.47
CA ALA A 104 11.82 -14.83 -7.13
C ALA A 104 12.64 -13.55 -6.95
N GLN A 105 13.35 -13.11 -8.00
CA GLN A 105 14.07 -11.84 -7.98
C GLN A 105 13.10 -10.66 -7.86
N VAL A 106 12.05 -10.62 -8.69
CA VAL A 106 11.02 -9.56 -8.61
C VAL A 106 10.35 -9.57 -7.23
N SER A 107 9.97 -10.73 -6.71
CA SER A 107 9.37 -10.85 -5.37
C SER A 107 10.31 -10.34 -4.27
N LYS A 108 11.62 -10.60 -4.37
CA LYS A 108 12.62 -10.07 -3.42
C LYS A 108 12.74 -8.56 -3.55
N ASP A 109 12.84 -8.05 -4.78
CA ASP A 109 12.97 -6.62 -5.05
C ASP A 109 11.75 -5.86 -4.51
N GLU A 110 10.53 -6.35 -4.79
CA GLU A 110 9.29 -5.72 -4.30
C GLU A 110 9.11 -5.80 -2.78
N ARG A 111 9.46 -6.93 -2.15
CA ARG A 111 9.41 -7.06 -0.68
C ARG A 111 10.33 -6.09 0.04
N ASN A 112 11.45 -5.75 -0.59
CA ASN A 112 12.37 -4.74 -0.09
C ASN A 112 12.05 -3.35 -0.66
N GLU A 113 10.89 -3.16 -1.29
CA GLU A 113 10.47 -1.90 -1.91
C GLU A 113 11.55 -1.31 -2.84
N TYR A 114 12.22 -2.17 -3.60
CA TYR A 114 13.35 -1.84 -4.46
C TYR A 114 14.44 -1.02 -3.74
N HIS A 115 14.63 -1.19 -2.44
CA HIS A 115 15.63 -0.44 -1.68
C HIS A 115 17.04 -0.66 -2.27
N ASN A 116 17.78 0.44 -2.45
CA ASN A 116 19.10 0.48 -3.11
C ASN A 116 19.14 -0.06 -4.55
N VAL A 117 18.00 -0.11 -5.24
CA VAL A 117 17.97 -0.44 -6.66
C VAL A 117 18.74 0.61 -7.48
N SER A 118 19.46 0.17 -8.51
CA SER A 118 20.12 1.10 -9.43
C SER A 118 19.09 1.90 -10.24
N HIS A 119 19.45 3.12 -10.64
CA HIS A 119 18.63 3.94 -11.53
C HIS A 119 18.25 3.19 -12.82
N ASN A 120 19.21 2.50 -13.45
CA ASN A 120 18.97 1.71 -14.65
C ASN A 120 17.89 0.64 -14.45
N LYS A 121 17.91 -0.05 -13.30
CA LYS A 121 16.91 -1.07 -12.99
C LYS A 121 15.53 -0.44 -12.74
N MET A 122 15.44 0.74 -12.13
CA MET A 122 14.17 1.48 -12.02
C MET A 122 13.59 1.80 -13.40
N LEU A 123 14.42 2.32 -14.31
CA LEU A 123 14.01 2.62 -15.68
C LEU A 123 13.55 1.36 -16.44
N GLN A 124 14.26 0.24 -16.28
CA GLN A 124 13.85 -1.04 -16.87
C GLN A 124 12.49 -1.51 -16.35
N VAL A 125 12.21 -1.36 -15.05
CA VAL A 125 10.91 -1.69 -14.46
C VAL A 125 9.82 -0.79 -15.03
N LEU A 126 10.04 0.53 -15.09
CA LEU A 126 9.09 1.48 -15.67
C LEU A 126 8.79 1.17 -17.14
N GLN A 127 9.83 0.91 -17.93
CA GLN A 127 9.70 0.51 -19.34
C GLN A 127 8.92 -0.80 -19.49
N ALA A 128 9.22 -1.81 -18.67
CA ALA A 128 8.48 -3.08 -18.66
C ALA A 128 7.00 -2.91 -18.26
N LEU A 129 6.68 -1.87 -17.49
CA LEU A 129 5.31 -1.52 -17.10
C LEU A 129 4.63 -0.55 -18.07
N GLU A 130 5.33 -0.10 -19.12
CA GLU A 130 4.85 0.92 -20.07
C GLU A 130 4.39 2.18 -19.32
N MET A 131 5.28 2.69 -18.46
CA MET A 131 5.07 3.87 -17.64
C MET A 131 6.21 4.87 -17.84
N ASP A 132 5.85 6.14 -17.93
CA ASP A 132 6.76 7.27 -17.89
C ASP A 132 6.49 8.10 -16.64
N PHE A 133 7.47 8.89 -16.21
CA PHE A 133 7.27 9.89 -15.16
C PHE A 133 7.76 11.26 -15.63
N GLN A 134 7.13 12.29 -15.10
CA GLN A 134 7.53 13.67 -15.30
C GLN A 134 7.95 14.26 -13.96
N ILE A 135 9.03 15.04 -13.97
CA ILE A 135 9.47 15.80 -12.80
C ILE A 135 8.86 17.19 -12.92
N ILE A 136 8.11 17.60 -11.92
CA ILE A 136 7.49 18.92 -11.84
C ILE A 136 8.13 19.65 -10.66
N PRO A 137 8.75 20.84 -10.86
CA PRO A 137 9.21 21.68 -9.77
C PRO A 137 8.07 22.01 -8.80
N GLN A 138 8.32 21.93 -7.50
CA GLN A 138 7.28 22.04 -6.46
C GLN A 138 6.57 23.41 -6.49
N ASP A 139 7.32 24.46 -6.79
CA ASP A 139 6.84 25.83 -6.96
C ASP A 139 5.91 25.99 -8.17
N LEU A 140 6.11 25.19 -9.23
CA LEU A 140 5.20 25.12 -10.38
C LEU A 140 3.99 24.20 -10.13
N ALA A 141 4.11 23.22 -9.23
CA ALA A 141 3.01 22.34 -8.83
C ALA A 141 1.95 23.07 -7.98
N ALA A 142 2.36 24.05 -7.17
CA ALA A 142 1.48 24.86 -6.32
C ALA A 142 0.61 25.87 -7.09
N GLY A 143 0.89 26.12 -8.37
CA GLY A 143 0.18 27.09 -9.22
C GLY A 143 -1.14 26.61 -9.83
N LYS A 144 -1.62 25.41 -9.48
CA LYS A 144 -2.93 24.86 -9.90
C LYS A 144 -3.99 24.88 -8.78
N VAL A 145 -3.94 25.87 -7.90
CA VAL A 145 -5.04 26.21 -6.99
C VAL A 145 -5.92 27.26 -7.68
N ASP A 146 -7.23 27.03 -7.68
CA ASP A 146 -8.24 27.84 -8.38
C ASP A 146 -8.05 29.36 -8.25
N PRO A 147 -8.39 30.14 -9.30
CA PRO A 147 -8.26 31.60 -9.29
C PRO A 147 -9.31 32.20 -8.35
N ILE A 148 -8.98 32.34 -7.07
CA ILE A 148 -9.77 33.14 -6.13
C ILE A 148 -9.61 34.61 -6.52
N GLU A 149 -10.68 35.12 -7.14
CA GLU A 149 -11.16 36.50 -7.13
C GLU A 149 -10.12 37.57 -6.73
N MET A 150 -9.42 38.12 -7.72
CA MET A 150 -9.07 39.53 -7.66
C MET A 150 -10.37 40.33 -7.76
N LYS A 151 -11.00 40.58 -6.59
CA LYS A 151 -12.07 41.55 -6.48
C LYS A 151 -11.59 42.89 -7.02
N LYS A 152 -12.44 43.41 -7.91
CA LYS A 152 -12.40 44.71 -8.54
C LYS A 152 -12.19 45.82 -7.51
N LYS A 153 -11.51 46.87 -7.96
CA LYS A 153 -11.52 48.21 -7.39
C LYS A 153 -12.92 48.66 -6.98
#